data_AF-A0A4P9XSM0-F1
#
_entry.id   AF-A0A4P9XSM0-F1
#
_cell.length_a   1.000
_cell.length_b   1.000
_cell.length_c   1.000
_cell.angle_alpha   90.00
_cell.angle_beta   90.00
_cell.angle_gamma   90.00
#
_symmetry.space_group_name_H-M   'P 1'
#
loop_
_entity.id
_entity.type
_entity.pdbx_description
1 polymer ?
#
loop_
_entity_poly.entity_id
_entity_poly.type
_entity_poly.pdbx_seq_one_letter_code
_entity_poly.pdbx_strand_id
1 'polypeptide(L)' 'VALHKLPEGLIAFLGARTSAALGWPLITAILIHNIPDGLAISVPVYAATGSRFRAFLVAAVLGGLSQPLGALLGAFLTTQ' A
#
# COMPACT_ATOMS: atom_id res chain seq x y z
N VAL A 1 -3.34 -6.69 -6.25
CA VAL A 1 -2.72 -5.38 -5.93
C VAL A 1 -3.67 -4.51 -5.11
N ALA A 2 -4.68 -3.83 -5.68
CA ALA A 2 -5.48 -2.86 -4.91
C ALA A 2 -6.14 -3.41 -3.62
N LEU A 3 -6.92 -4.49 -3.70
CA LEU A 3 -7.71 -4.97 -2.56
C LEU A 3 -6.86 -5.50 -1.39
N HIS A 4 -5.75 -6.20 -1.67
CA HIS A 4 -4.91 -6.80 -0.63
C HIS A 4 -4.15 -5.76 0.21
N LYS A 5 -3.99 -4.55 -0.32
CA LYS A 5 -3.35 -3.44 0.41
C LYS A 5 -4.21 -2.89 1.54
N LEU A 6 -5.51 -3.18 1.53
CA LEU A 6 -6.40 -2.80 2.63
C LEU A 6 -6.02 -3.56 3.93
N PRO A 7 -5.93 -4.91 3.96
CA PRO A 7 -5.34 -5.64 5.07
C PRO A 7 -3.92 -5.17 5.46
N GLU A 8 -3.04 -4.87 4.49
CA GLU A 8 -1.68 -4.39 4.79
C GLU A 8 -1.69 -3.06 5.54
N GLY A 9 -2.54 -2.12 5.12
CA GLY A 9 -2.72 -0.84 5.80
C GLY A 9 -3.21 -1.00 7.23
N LEU A 10 -4.18 -1.90 7.44
CA LEU A 10 -4.70 -2.24 8.76
C LEU A 10 -3.58 -2.82 9.65
N ILE A 11 -2.81 -3.78 9.14
CA ILE A 11 -1.70 -4.41 9.86
C ILE A 11 -0.59 -3.40 10.18
N ALA A 12 -0.25 -2.51 9.25
CA ALA A 12 0.73 -1.46 9.47
C ALA A 12 0.31 -0.54 10.63
N PHE A 13 -0.96 -0.13 10.68
CA PHE A 13 -1.49 0.67 11.77
C PHE A 13 -1.48 -0.07 13.10
N LEU A 14 -2.01 -1.30 13.13
CA LEU A 14 -2.07 -2.11 14.36
C LEU A 14 -0.66 -2.38 14.89
N GLY A 15 0.28 -2.75 14.02
CA GLY A 15 1.68 -2.98 14.38
C GLY A 15 2.35 -1.75 14.99
N ALA A 16 2.16 -0.58 14.37
CA ALA A 16 2.66 0.69 14.87
C ALA A 16 2.04 1.06 16.24
N ARG A 17 0.76 0.75 16.45
CA ARG A 17 0.07 1.00 17.72
C ARG A 17 0.50 0.02 18.83
N THR A 18 0.87 -1.21 18.50
CA THR A 18 1.30 -2.22 19.48
C THR A 18 2.67 -1.91 20.07
N SER A 19 3.70 -1.67 19.23
CA SER A 19 5.02 -1.25 19.68
C SER A 19 5.92 -0.86 18.50
N ALA A 20 6.94 -0.03 18.75
CA ALA A 20 7.95 0.30 17.74
C ALA A 20 8.73 -0.94 17.24
N ALA A 21 8.97 -1.92 18.11
CA ALA A 21 9.68 -3.16 17.78
C ALA A 21 8.91 -4.04 16.78
N LEU A 22 7.59 -3.93 16.74
CA LEU A 22 6.73 -4.62 15.76
C LEU A 22 6.44 -3.72 14.54
N GLY A 23 6.16 -2.44 14.76
CA GLY A 23 5.76 -1.49 13.73
C GLY A 23 6.84 -1.21 12.70
N TRP A 24 8.10 -0.99 13.11
CA TRP A 24 9.18 -0.70 12.18
C TRP A 24 9.43 -1.84 11.19
N PRO A 25 9.62 -3.10 11.63
CA PRO A 25 9.78 -4.22 10.70
C PRO A 25 8.59 -4.37 9.74
N LEU A 26 7.35 -4.26 10.23
CA LEU A 26 6.15 -4.37 9.40
C LEU A 26 6.08 -3.29 8.32
N ILE A 27 6.27 -2.03 8.71
CA ILE A 27 6.23 -0.91 7.76
C ILE A 27 7.32 -1.09 6.71
N THR A 28 8.55 -1.44 7.11
CA THR A 28 9.64 -1.68 6.16
C THR A 28 9.33 -2.84 5.20
N ALA A 29 8.80 -3.95 5.71
CA ALA A 29 8.44 -5.09 4.87
C ALA A 29 7.36 -4.75 3.84
N ILE A 30 6.31 -4.02 4.25
CA ILE A 30 5.24 -3.56 3.36
C ILE A 30 5.80 -2.57 2.32
N LEU A 31 6.70 -1.68 2.73
CA LEU A 31 7.31 -0.70 1.83
C LEU A 31 8.13 -1.39 0.71
N ILE A 32 8.84 -2.47 1.04
CA ILE A 32 9.56 -3.28 0.06
C ILE A 32 8.58 -4.05 -0.83
N HIS A 33 7.53 -4.66 -0.28
CA HIS A 33 6.50 -5.39 -1.04
C HIS A 33 5.77 -4.50 -2.06
N ASN A 34 5.60 -3.22 -1.72
CA ASN A 34 4.94 -2.24 -2.58
C ASN A 34 5.69 -1.92 -3.87
N ILE A 35 7.01 -2.15 -3.94
CA ILE A 35 7.81 -1.89 -5.13
C ILE A 35 7.45 -2.86 -6.27
N PRO A 36 7.50 -4.21 -6.08
CA PRO A 36 6.99 -5.17 -7.07
C PRO A 36 5.54 -4.92 -7.48
N ASP A 37 4.67 -4.58 -6.53
CA ASP A 37 3.26 -4.29 -6.80
C ASP A 37 3.05 -3.07 -7.71
N GLY A 38 3.82 -2.00 -7.47
CA GLY A 38 3.82 -0.82 -8.33
C GLY A 38 4.31 -1.11 -9.74
N LEU A 39 5.33 -1.97 -9.87
CA LEU A 39 5.83 -2.45 -11.16
C LEU A 39 4.80 -3.32 -11.88
N ALA A 40 4.10 -4.19 -11.15
CA ALA A 40 3.06 -5.06 -11.70
C ALA A 40 1.89 -4.28 -12.34
N ILE A 41 1.64 -3.03 -11.90
CA ILE A 41 0.66 -2.13 -12.52
C ILE A 41 1.30 -1.25 -13.61
N SER A 42 2.43 -0.60 -13.32
CA SER A 42 3.01 0.42 -14.22
C SER A 42 3.56 -0.16 -15.52
N VAL A 43 4.19 -1.34 -15.49
CA VAL A 43 4.75 -1.99 -16.69
C VAL A 43 3.69 -2.29 -17.76
N PRO A 44 2.59 -3.00 -17.47
CA PRO A 44 1.56 -3.27 -18.48
C PRO A 44 0.85 -1.99 -18.96
N VAL A 45 0.64 -1.00 -18.08
CA VAL A 45 0.05 0.29 -18.49
C VAL A 45 0.99 1.04 -19.44
N TYR A 46 2.31 1.03 -19.18
CA TYR A 46 3.27 1.61 -20.09
C TYR A 46 3.30 0.87 -21.43
N ALA A 47 3.31 -0.48 -21.41
CA ALA A 47 3.28 -1.29 -22.62
C ALA A 47 2.03 -1.02 -23.48
N ALA A 48 0.88 -0.77 -22.86
CA ALA A 48 -0.37 -0.49 -23.57
C ALA A 48 -0.51 0.97 -24.05
N THR A 49 0.11 1.94 -23.37
CA THR A 49 -0.15 3.38 -23.59
C THR A 49 1.05 4.19 -24.08
N GLY A 50 2.27 3.66 -23.98
CA GLY A 50 3.53 4.36 -24.27
C GLY A 50 3.86 5.52 -23.32
N SER A 51 3.00 5.85 -22.34
CA SER A 51 3.15 7.02 -21.48
C SER A 51 3.62 6.63 -20.08
N ARG A 52 4.86 7.04 -19.74
CA ARG A 52 5.44 6.84 -18.40
C ARG A 52 4.64 7.55 -17.31
N PHE A 53 4.13 8.75 -17.60
CA PHE A 53 3.34 9.53 -16.65
C PHE A 53 1.99 8.86 -16.34
N ARG A 54 1.29 8.35 -17.37
CA ARG A 54 0.04 7.59 -17.16
C ARG A 54 0.30 6.30 -16.39
N ALA A 55 1.36 5.57 -16.73
CA ALA A 55 1.76 4.35 -16.02
C ALA A 55 2.02 4.61 -14.53
N PHE A 56 2.76 5.67 -14.22
CA PHE A 56 3.01 6.11 -12.85
C PHE A 56 1.72 6.48 -12.12
N LEU A 57 0.88 7.34 -12.71
CA LEU A 57 -0.38 7.79 -12.08
C LEU A 57 -1.32 6.63 -11.79
N VAL A 58 -1.51 5.71 -12.76
CA VAL A 58 -2.37 4.54 -12.57
C VAL A 58 -1.83 3.65 -11.46
N ALA A 59 -0.51 3.38 -11.43
CA ALA A 59 0.11 2.61 -10.37
C ALA A 59 0.00 3.30 -9.00
N ALA A 60 0.18 4.62 -8.93
CA ALA A 60 0.07 5.39 -7.69
C ALA A 60 -1.35 5.39 -7.14
N VAL A 61 -2.37 5.56 -7.99
CA VAL A 61 -3.77 5.59 -7.58
C VAL A 61 -4.24 4.19 -7.19
N LEU A 62 -4.09 3.20 -8.08
CA LEU A 62 -4.60 1.85 -7.86
C LEU A 62 -3.77 1.05 -6.84
N GLY A 63 -2.47 1.33 -6.75
CA GLY A 63 -1.54 0.69 -5.83
C GLY A 63 -1.34 1.45 -4.51
N GLY A 64 -1.83 2.68 -4.38
CA GLY A 64 -1.55 3.54 -3.22
C GLY A 64 -2.75 3.82 -2.33
N LEU A 65 -3.98 3.92 -2.85
CA LEU A 65 -5.13 4.40 -2.05
C LEU A 65 -5.67 3.41 -1.02
N SER A 66 -5.61 2.10 -1.31
CA SER A 66 -6.20 1.09 -0.43
C SER A 66 -5.46 0.94 0.90
N GLN A 67 -4.16 1.25 0.95
CA GLN A 67 -3.35 1.10 2.17
C GLN A 67 -3.64 2.18 3.23
N PRO A 68 -3.71 3.49 2.90
CA PRO A 68 -4.22 4.51 3.82
C PRO A 68 -5.63 4.21 4.33
N LEU A 69 -6.52 3.69 3.47
CA LEU A 69 -7.88 3.31 3.87
C LEU A 69 -7.87 2.17 4.90
N GLY A 70 -7.01 1.16 4.72
CA GLY A 70 -6.82 0.08 5.68
C GLY A 70 -6.32 0.59 7.03
N ALA A 71 -5.36 1.52 7.02
CA ALA A 71 -4.84 2.15 8.23
C ALA A 71 -5.91 2.98 8.96
N LEU A 72 -6.72 3.75 8.23
CA LEU A 72 -7.86 4.49 8.78
C LEU A 72 -8.91 3.57 9.40
N LEU A 73 -9.20 2.43 8.76
CA LEU A 73 -10.07 1.42 9.33
C LEU A 73 -9.51 0.88 10.65
N GLY A 74 -8.20 0.59 10.71
CA GLY A 74 -7.53 0.20 11.94
C GLY A 74 -7.62 1.24 13.05
N ALA A 75 -7.45 2.52 12.69
CA ALA A 75 -7.62 3.63 13.61
C ALA A 75 -9.06 3.67 14.16
N PHE A 76 -10.06 3.64 13.28
CA PHE A 76 -11.48 3.67 13.66
C PHE A 76 -11.88 2.50 14.56
N LEU A 77 -11.46 1.28 14.24
CA LEU A 77 -11.80 0.08 15.01
C LEU A 77 -11.16 0.02 16.39
N THR A 78 -10.06 0.76 16.60
CA THR A 78 -9.29 0.71 17.87
C THR A 78 -9.33 2.03 18.66
N THR A 79 -10.12 3.02 18.22
CA THR A 79 -10.31 4.29 18.96
C THR A 79 -11.51 4.27 19.91
N GLN A 80 -12.07 3.08 20.17
CA GLN A 80 -12.95 2.79 21.31
C GLN A 80 -12.10 2.28 22.49
#